data_AF-A0A9D6TBU0-F1
#
_entry.id   AF-A0A9D6TBU0-F1
#
_cell.length_a   1.000
_cell.length_b   1.000
_cell.length_c   1.000
_cell.angle_alpha   90.00
_cell.angle_beta   90.00
_cell.angle_gamma   90.00
#
_symmetry.space_group_name_H-M   'P 1'
#
loop_
_entity.id
_entity.type
_entity.pdbx_description
1 polymer ?
#
loop_
_entity_poly.entity_id
_entity_poly.type
_entity_poly.pdbx_seq_one_letter_code
_entity_poly.pdbx_strand_id
1 'polypeptide(L)'
;MTGKDALLTAFDRLFEKTAAKLHVHCSEEEKADAKRSFTARFSAALDIAGEVTVPEIPAEVMTAMERSIEHLSPAQVVGYLAAIPLAQQAQEMLRTIAYRAAEQRLLEHLASQAEDKYGGN
;
A
#
# COMPACT_ATOMS: atom_id res chain seq x y z
N MET A 1 -8.13 -18.57 13.01
CA MET A 1 -7.68 -17.93 11.75
C MET A 1 -6.83 -16.73 12.13
N THR A 2 -5.72 -16.48 11.45
CA THR A 2 -4.91 -15.27 11.71
C THR A 2 -5.57 -14.05 11.05
N GLY A 3 -5.23 -12.84 11.49
CA GLY A 3 -5.69 -11.62 10.82
C GLY A 3 -5.24 -11.55 9.36
N LYS A 4 -4.04 -12.09 9.07
CA LYS A 4 -3.54 -12.25 7.69
C LYS A 4 -4.47 -13.11 6.84
N ASP A 5 -4.87 -14.28 7.33
CA ASP A 5 -5.76 -15.19 6.60
C ASP A 5 -7.12 -14.52 6.32
N ALA A 6 -7.68 -13.84 7.33
CA ALA A 6 -8.96 -13.13 7.20
C ALA A 6 -8.90 -12.04 6.12
N LEU A 7 -7.79 -11.28 6.06
CA LEU A 7 -7.57 -10.26 5.04
C LEU A 7 -7.39 -10.85 3.64
N LEU A 8 -6.71 -12.00 3.52
CA LEU A 8 -6.53 -12.68 2.24
C LEU A 8 -7.85 -13.27 1.71
N THR A 9 -8.72 -13.78 2.57
CA THR A 9 -10.07 -14.22 2.18
C THR A 9 -10.94 -13.04 1.77
N ALA A 10 -10.87 -11.91 2.48
CA ALA A 10 -11.59 -10.70 2.08
C ALA A 10 -11.09 -10.17 0.72
N PHE A 11 -9.78 -10.22 0.48
CA PHE A 11 -9.20 -9.85 -0.81
C PHE A 11 -9.83 -10.66 -1.96
N ASP A 12 -9.88 -12.00 -1.84
CA ASP A 12 -10.42 -12.86 -2.91
C ASP A 12 -11.87 -12.46 -3.26
N ARG A 13 -12.72 -12.28 -2.24
CA ARG A 13 -14.13 -11.90 -2.44
C ARG A 13 -14.28 -10.54 -3.12
N LEU A 14 -13.54 -9.53 -2.65
CA LEU A 14 -13.62 -8.18 -3.20
C LEU A 14 -13.00 -8.11 -4.61
N PHE A 15 -11.96 -8.90 -4.88
CA PHE A 15 -11.37 -9.04 -6.20
C PHE A 15 -12.39 -9.60 -7.19
N GLU A 16 -13.04 -10.72 -6.86
CA GLU A 16 -14.05 -11.32 -7.73
C GLU A 16 -15.22 -10.39 -7.99
N LYS A 17 -15.71 -9.69 -6.95
CA LYS A 17 -16.78 -8.70 -7.09
C LYS A 17 -16.40 -7.56 -8.04
N THR A 18 -15.16 -7.08 -7.94
CA THR A 18 -14.64 -6.01 -8.78
C THR A 18 -14.43 -6.47 -10.22
N ALA A 19 -13.85 -7.66 -10.43
CA ALA A 19 -13.64 -8.25 -11.75
C ALA A 19 -14.98 -8.46 -12.48
N ALA A 20 -15.99 -8.98 -11.78
CA ALA A 20 -17.34 -9.15 -12.31
C ALA A 20 -17.96 -7.81 -12.72
N LYS A 21 -17.81 -6.77 -11.89
CA LYS A 21 -18.32 -5.42 -12.17
C LYS A 21 -17.66 -4.77 -13.39
N LEU A 22 -16.36 -5.01 -13.59
CA LEU A 22 -15.62 -4.50 -14.74
C LEU A 22 -15.77 -5.39 -15.99
N HIS A 23 -16.52 -6.50 -15.90
CA HIS A 23 -16.63 -7.50 -16.95
C HIS A 23 -15.26 -8.03 -17.43
N VAL A 24 -14.31 -8.16 -16.50
CA VAL A 24 -12.96 -8.69 -16.77
C VAL A 24 -12.94 -10.15 -16.35
N HIS A 25 -12.56 -11.03 -17.29
CA HIS A 25 -12.23 -12.41 -16.97
C HIS A 25 -10.76 -12.50 -16.55
N CYS A 26 -10.52 -12.93 -15.32
CA CYS A 26 -9.20 -13.29 -14.83
C CYS A 26 -9.11 -14.81 -14.72
N SER A 27 -8.07 -15.39 -15.31
CA SER A 27 -7.66 -16.77 -15.06
C SER A 27 -7.25 -16.98 -13.61
N GLU A 28 -7.24 -18.24 -13.16
CA GLU A 28 -6.78 -18.59 -11.80
C GLU A 28 -5.31 -18.21 -11.56
N GLU A 29 -4.49 -18.22 -12.61
CA GLU A 29 -3.10 -17.74 -12.54
C GLU A 29 -3.04 -16.23 -12.30
N GLU A 30 -3.80 -15.44 -13.06
CA GLU A 30 -3.88 -13.98 -12.88
C GLU A 30 -4.44 -13.60 -11.50
N LYS A 31 -5.42 -14.35 -10.98
CA LYS A 31 -5.93 -14.17 -9.60
C LYS A 31 -4.83 -14.44 -8.58
N ALA A 32 -4.09 -15.54 -8.75
CA ALA A 32 -2.98 -15.88 -7.86
C ALA A 32 -1.87 -14.81 -7.91
N ASP A 33 -1.56 -14.27 -9.09
CA ASP A 33 -0.62 -13.16 -9.26
C ASP A 33 -1.09 -11.87 -8.60
N ALA A 34 -2.37 -11.53 -8.73
CA ALA A 34 -2.95 -10.39 -8.04
C ALA A 34 -2.84 -10.53 -6.51
N LYS A 35 -3.12 -11.74 -5.99
CA LYS A 35 -3.00 -12.05 -4.56
C LYS A 35 -1.55 -12.04 -4.07
N ARG A 36 -0.60 -12.58 -4.86
CA ARG A 36 0.84 -12.47 -4.59
C ARG A 36 1.28 -11.01 -4.54
N SER A 37 0.85 -10.21 -5.52
CA SER A 37 1.15 -8.79 -5.59
C SER A 37 0.60 -8.03 -4.40
N PHE A 38 -0.65 -8.29 -4.00
CA PHE A 38 -1.25 -7.75 -2.78
C PHE A 38 -0.44 -8.13 -1.54
N THR A 39 -0.10 -9.40 -1.39
CA THR A 39 0.65 -9.91 -0.23
C THR A 39 2.03 -9.30 -0.14
N ALA A 40 2.76 -9.19 -1.25
CA ALA A 40 4.05 -8.52 -1.30
C ALA A 40 3.93 -7.04 -0.93
N ARG A 41 2.92 -6.36 -1.48
CA ARG A 41 2.68 -4.92 -1.25
C ARG A 41 2.38 -4.59 0.21
N PHE A 42 1.57 -5.42 0.86
CA PHE A 42 1.11 -5.21 2.23
C PHE A 42 1.82 -6.12 3.23
N SER A 43 2.97 -6.70 2.86
CA SER A 43 3.72 -7.68 3.67
C SER A 43 3.88 -7.23 5.11
N ALA A 44 4.41 -6.03 5.37
CA ALA A 44 4.61 -5.53 6.72
C ALA A 44 3.30 -5.43 7.54
N ALA A 45 2.20 -5.01 6.91
CA ALA A 45 0.90 -4.94 7.58
C ALA A 45 0.27 -6.32 7.81
N LEU A 46 0.45 -7.23 6.85
CA LEU A 46 -0.02 -8.61 6.93
C LEU A 46 0.78 -9.43 7.95
N ASP A 47 2.07 -9.12 8.14
CA ASP A 47 2.91 -9.79 9.13
C ASP A 47 2.45 -9.40 10.54
N ILE A 48 2.20 -8.11 10.79
CA ILE A 48 1.59 -7.64 12.06
C ILE A 48 0.19 -8.26 12.25
N ALA A 49 -0.64 -8.29 11.21
CA ALA A 49 -1.97 -8.91 11.29
C ALA A 49 -1.89 -10.43 11.50
N GLY A 50 -0.81 -11.08 11.08
CA GLY A 50 -0.55 -12.50 11.28
C GLY A 50 -0.27 -12.88 12.73
N GLU A 51 0.24 -11.94 13.53
CA GLU A 51 0.49 -12.13 14.97
C GLU A 51 -0.79 -12.12 15.80
N VAL A 52 -1.90 -11.63 15.24
CA VAL A 52 -3.18 -11.50 15.95
C VAL A 52 -4.16 -12.58 15.49
N THR A 53 -4.69 -13.33 16.45
CA THR A 53 -5.84 -14.20 16.19
C THR A 53 -7.09 -13.33 16.19
N VAL A 54 -7.82 -13.38 15.08
CA VAL A 54 -9.09 -12.64 14.94
C VAL A 54 -10.23 -13.62 14.64
N PRO A 55 -11.45 -13.30 15.08
CA PRO A 55 -12.63 -13.94 14.52
C PRO A 55 -12.74 -13.60 13.03
N GLU A 56 -13.51 -14.41 12.30
CA GLU A 56 -13.82 -14.11 10.90
C GLU A 56 -14.42 -12.72 10.75
N ILE A 57 -14.10 -12.03 9.65
CA ILE A 57 -14.66 -10.71 9.37
C ILE A 57 -16.18 -10.84 9.36
N PRO A 58 -16.91 -10.07 10.19
CA PRO A 58 -18.35 -10.20 10.29
C PRO A 58 -19.01 -10.05 8.91
N ALA A 59 -19.97 -10.91 8.60
CA ALA A 59 -20.60 -10.97 7.28
C ALA A 59 -21.20 -9.62 6.86
N GLU A 60 -21.77 -8.89 7.81
CA GLU A 60 -22.32 -7.54 7.61
C GLU A 60 -21.27 -6.53 7.13
N VAL A 61 -20.04 -6.61 7.66
CA VAL A 61 -18.93 -5.75 7.26
C VAL A 61 -18.47 -6.12 5.84
N MET A 62 -18.39 -7.42 5.52
CA MET A 62 -18.08 -7.85 4.15
C MET A 62 -19.15 -7.41 3.15
N THR A 63 -20.43 -7.59 3.47
CA THR A 63 -21.53 -7.15 2.60
C THR A 63 -21.51 -5.63 2.40
N ALA A 64 -21.15 -4.86 3.43
CA ALA A 64 -20.99 -3.42 3.29
C ALA A 64 -19.86 -3.07 2.30
N MET A 65 -18.70 -3.73 2.41
CA MET A 65 -17.59 -3.53 1.47
C MET A 65 -17.96 -3.91 0.02
N GLU A 66 -18.65 -5.04 -0.17
CA GLU A 66 -19.13 -5.49 -1.49
C GLU A 66 -20.13 -4.49 -2.09
N ARG A 67 -21.03 -3.93 -1.28
CA ARG A 67 -21.98 -2.90 -1.71
C ARG A 67 -21.29 -1.59 -2.06
N SER A 68 -20.24 -1.22 -1.34
CA SER A 68 -19.42 -0.06 -1.71
C SER A 68 -18.84 -0.20 -3.12
N ILE A 69 -18.37 -1.40 -3.49
CA ILE A 69 -17.89 -1.69 -4.86
C ILE A 69 -19.02 -1.52 -5.88
N GLU A 70 -20.24 -1.95 -5.57
CA GLU A 70 -21.40 -1.78 -6.47
C GLU A 70 -21.70 -0.30 -6.76
N HIS A 71 -21.55 0.58 -5.76
CA HIS A 71 -21.79 2.02 -5.91
C HIS A 71 -20.70 2.78 -6.66
N LEU A 72 -19.51 2.20 -6.84
CA LEU A 72 -18.45 2.82 -7.64
C LEU A 72 -18.79 2.77 -9.14
N SER A 73 -18.49 3.82 -9.89
CA SER A 73 -18.48 3.73 -11.35
C SER A 73 -17.21 3.01 -11.82
N PRO A 74 -17.21 2.36 -13.01
CA PRO A 74 -15.99 1.77 -13.57
C PRO A 74 -14.83 2.76 -13.65
N ALA A 75 -15.09 4.02 -13.99
CA ALA A 75 -14.08 5.08 -14.02
C ALA A 75 -13.48 5.36 -12.62
N GLN A 76 -14.28 5.31 -11.57
CA GLN A 76 -13.77 5.45 -10.19
C GLN A 76 -12.91 4.25 -9.79
N VAL A 77 -13.31 3.03 -10.14
CA VAL A 77 -12.48 1.83 -9.88
C VAL A 77 -11.13 1.95 -10.58
N VAL A 78 -11.11 2.31 -11.86
CA VAL A 78 -9.86 2.54 -12.61
C VAL A 78 -9.04 3.68 -11.99
N GLY A 79 -9.69 4.76 -11.57
CA GLY A 79 -9.06 5.87 -10.87
C GLY A 79 -8.35 5.43 -9.59
N TYR A 80 -9.00 4.61 -8.75
CA TYR A 80 -8.37 4.04 -7.56
C TYR A 80 -7.20 3.11 -7.91
N LEU A 81 -7.37 2.24 -8.90
CA LEU A 81 -6.30 1.33 -9.36
C LEU A 81 -5.07 2.11 -9.85
N ALA A 82 -5.26 3.22 -10.57
CA ALA A 82 -4.18 4.06 -11.06
C ALA A 82 -3.54 4.92 -9.96
N ALA A 83 -4.33 5.41 -9.00
CA ALA A 83 -3.84 6.26 -7.91
C ALA A 83 -2.90 5.52 -6.95
N ILE A 84 -3.12 4.23 -6.73
CA ILE A 84 -2.32 3.41 -5.81
C ILE A 84 -0.83 3.37 -6.18
N PRO A 85 -0.40 2.94 -7.39
CA PRO A 85 1.02 2.94 -7.75
C PRO A 85 1.61 4.36 -7.84
N LEU A 86 0.83 5.35 -8.27
CA LEU A 86 1.27 6.76 -8.31
C LEU A 86 1.59 7.31 -6.93
N ALA A 87 0.74 7.05 -5.94
CA ALA A 87 0.97 7.47 -4.56
C ALA A 87 2.24 6.84 -3.98
N GLN A 88 2.51 5.58 -4.32
CA GLN A 88 3.72 4.88 -3.89
C GLN A 88 4.98 5.47 -4.51
N GLN A 89 4.98 5.69 -5.83
CA GLN A 89 6.09 6.35 -6.51
C GLN A 89 6.38 7.73 -5.90
N ALA A 90 5.32 8.50 -5.60
CA ALA A 90 5.47 9.79 -4.92
C ALA A 90 6.10 9.65 -3.53
N GLN A 91 5.71 8.65 -2.74
CA GLN A 91 6.31 8.39 -1.41
C GLN A 91 7.80 8.03 -1.50
N GLU A 92 8.20 7.23 -2.48
CA GLU A 92 9.61 6.88 -2.71
C GLU A 92 10.44 8.09 -3.15
N MET A 93 9.89 8.91 -4.05
CA MET A 93 10.51 10.17 -4.46
C MET A 93 10.68 11.13 -3.27
N LEU A 94 9.64 11.31 -2.45
CA LEU A 94 9.70 12.17 -1.26
C LEU A 94 10.74 11.67 -0.25
N ARG A 95 10.83 10.34 -0.04
CA ARG A 95 11.87 9.75 0.81
C ARG A 95 13.27 10.08 0.28
N THR A 96 13.48 9.94 -1.03
CA THR A 96 14.76 10.27 -1.67
C THR A 96 15.11 11.75 -1.51
N ILE A 97 14.14 12.64 -1.70
CA ILE A 97 14.30 14.09 -1.49
C ILE A 97 14.68 14.38 -0.04
N ALA A 98 13.98 13.78 0.93
CA ALA A 98 14.25 13.95 2.34
C ALA A 98 15.68 13.51 2.72
N TYR A 99 16.15 12.37 2.18
CA TYR A 99 17.53 11.92 2.39
C TYR A 99 18.56 12.91 1.87
N ARG A 100 18.38 13.42 0.64
CA ARG A 100 19.30 14.42 0.07
C ARG A 100 19.30 15.73 0.85
N ALA A 101 18.14 16.18 1.30
CA ALA A 101 18.03 17.38 2.12
C ALA A 101 18.72 17.20 3.49
N ALA A 102 18.63 16.02 4.10
CA ALA A 102 19.35 15.71 5.33
C ALA A 102 20.87 15.67 5.13
N GLU A 103 21.34 15.05 4.04
CA GLU A 103 22.75 15.03 3.66
C GLU A 103 23.30 16.45 3.46
N GLN A 104 22.57 17.30 2.73
CA GLN A 104 22.97 18.69 2.52
C GLN A 104 23.07 19.47 3.84
N ARG A 105 22.10 19.31 4.76
CA ARG A 105 22.15 19.95 6.09
C ARG A 105 23.35 19.48 6.91
N LEU A 106 23.71 18.20 6.82
CA LEU A 106 24.90 17.67 7.50
C LEU A 106 26.18 18.28 6.92
N LEU A 107 26.28 18.39 5.59
CA LEU A 107 27.42 19.02 4.93
C LEU A 107 27.55 20.50 5.29
N GLU A 108 26.44 21.25 5.31
CA GLU A 108 26.40 22.65 5.76
C GLU A 108 26.84 22.78 7.23
N HIS A 109 26.42 21.85 8.10
CA HIS A 109 26.83 21.86 9.49
C HIS A 109 28.33 21.55 9.67
N LEU A 110 28.89 20.62 8.90
CA LEU A 110 30.32 20.30 8.93
C LEU A 110 31.17 21.45 8.37
N ALA A 111 30.70 22.11 7.31
CA ALA A 111 31.38 23.28 6.73
C ALA A 111 31.44 24.45 7.72
N SER A 112 30.31 24.78 8.38
CA SER A 112 30.27 25.82 9.40
C SER A 112 31.15 25.52 10.62
N GLN A 113 31.19 24.27 11.09
CA GLN A 113 32.12 23.88 12.15
C GLN A 113 33.60 23.96 11.74
N ALA A 114 33.92 23.71 10.47
CA ALA A 114 35.27 23.83 9.95
C ALA A 114 35.70 25.31 9.83
N GLU A 115 34.81 26.20 9.37
CA GLU A 115 35.05 27.65 9.34
C GLU A 115 35.27 28.22 10.75
N ASP A 116 34.48 27.82 11.75
CA ASP A 116 34.66 28.26 13.15
C ASP A 116 35.97 27.74 13.77
N LYS A 117 36.45 26.56 13.37
CA LYS A 117 37.65 25.93 13.94
C LYS A 117 38.96 26.39 13.30
N TYR A 118 38.92 26.89 12.06
CA TYR A 118 40.11 27.33 11.31
C TYR A 118 40.09 28.82 10.93
N GLY A 119 38.99 29.55 11.18
CA GLY A 119 38.79 30.96 10.83
C GLY A 119 38.91 31.95 12.00
N GLY A 120 39.51 31.56 13.13
CA GLY A 120 39.81 32.48 14.23
C GLY A 120 41.03 33.35 13.93
N ASN A 121 40.84 34.69 13.95
CA ASN A 121 41.91 35.70 13.97
C ASN A 121 42.96 35.43 15.05
#